data_AF-A0AAW2Z5Q7-F1
#
_entry.id   AF-A0AAW2Z5Q7-F1
#
_cell.length_a   1.000
_cell.length_b   1.000
_cell.length_c   1.000
_cell.angle_alpha   90.00
_cell.angle_beta   90.00
_cell.angle_gamma   90.00
#
_symmetry.space_group_name_H-M   'P 1'
#
loop_
_entity.id
_entity.type
_entity.pdbx_description
1 polymer ?
#
loop_
_entity_poly.entity_id
_entity_poly.type
_entity_poly.pdbx_seq_one_letter_code
_entity_poly.pdbx_strand_id
1 'polypeptide(L)'
;MNFIALFCILPLVFIVQTCKSEKTPLILIPGYAASILHATKENQTIRAYETYPNSDDIFQNHLLCIYKDGYCESTSASDGWKIHSPMEQHGLYAIRNLNPNSTPPRPYFNDLIDFLVNDLQYEPGVSLFGFPYDWRQSTTYSAIQLLQYLNKIKIQTRSSHIDVIAHSMGGLVTKTAMGMVNSKQHNIRKFLSIGTPYTTGGAGWGINFLKPSNLNNPNLNPYWIRQLVINSPNSYEAVYAALKNEEGSDLSPNKSKPPRTLIGYTLNNKPITVGTASEMLEIVKDAMKDCKVSFGGNIHSCEFRQDLLNTIAKTSYEYRRTAISVDHQPAQYFSVMGVLVNTPTIFNLLDPLKDSSPSSELVMQKSATLPSGFVSGDGMVTKGSASGDGFTTCRNCRVSFPKSHNGLLHHKNTFKSIRHFMGHSCKWDGVWDVTIMNSKTFKEYIRVGQSAWTAYSKTYDMKGKVWDDEWKGTLVGEYGAAEFTWLMSRDCLTFNGSWRYDWIQEYQWSGVRVMGSECKMNDTIHCSVTGGDGERQCVFGYWSGTCDVVSCVDGYCLFNHTCTPCSLEGGYRKWSPVFVLVGMSIVTVVLFTILSRRNTRQ
;
A
#
# COMPACT_ATOMS: atom_id res chain seq x y z
N MET A 1 33.78 15.62 68.90
CA MET A 1 33.60 15.41 67.45
C MET A 1 33.92 13.97 67.15
N ASN A 2 32.89 13.15 66.87
CA ASN A 2 32.98 11.86 66.18
C ASN A 2 31.54 11.46 65.86
N PHE A 3 31.12 11.71 64.62
CA PHE A 3 29.80 11.33 64.11
C PHE A 3 29.89 9.92 63.52
N ILE A 4 29.03 9.05 64.02
CA ILE A 4 28.78 7.69 63.55
C ILE A 4 28.01 7.78 62.23
N ALA A 5 28.56 7.25 61.14
CA ALA A 5 27.86 7.12 59.86
C ALA A 5 27.13 5.77 59.80
N LEU A 6 25.79 5.84 59.75
CA LEU A 6 24.89 4.71 59.51
C LEU A 6 24.99 4.31 58.03
N PHE A 7 25.43 3.08 57.73
CA PHE A 7 25.31 2.49 56.40
C PHE A 7 23.88 1.96 56.20
N CYS A 8 23.07 2.66 55.40
CA CYS A 8 21.83 2.12 54.87
C CYS A 8 22.12 1.16 53.71
N ILE A 9 21.82 -0.12 53.91
CA ILE A 9 21.75 -1.14 52.87
C ILE A 9 20.42 -0.95 52.13
N LEU A 10 20.46 -0.39 50.91
CA LEU A 10 19.32 -0.39 49.98
C LEU A 10 19.43 -1.65 49.09
N PRO A 11 18.36 -2.44 48.94
CA PRO A 11 18.39 -3.58 48.04
C PRO A 11 18.38 -3.07 46.59
N LEU A 12 19.40 -3.47 45.82
CA LEU A 12 19.41 -3.37 44.37
C LEU A 12 18.27 -4.23 43.81
N VAL A 13 17.11 -3.60 43.60
CA VAL A 13 16.09 -4.14 42.71
C VAL A 13 16.66 -4.01 41.30
N PHE A 14 17.20 -5.11 40.78
CA PHE A 14 17.40 -5.26 39.34
C PHE A 14 16.02 -5.18 38.69
N ILE A 15 15.64 -3.99 38.23
CA ILE A 15 14.61 -3.86 37.20
C ILE A 15 15.23 -4.54 35.98
N VAL A 16 14.86 -5.81 35.76
CA VAL A 16 14.99 -6.43 34.45
C VAL A 16 14.03 -5.66 33.56
N GLN A 17 14.50 -4.52 33.04
CA GLN A 17 13.85 -3.82 31.96
C GLN A 17 14.00 -4.77 30.78
N THR A 18 12.97 -5.59 30.57
CA THR A 18 12.84 -6.34 29.34
C THR A 18 12.89 -5.29 28.23
N CYS A 19 14.01 -5.23 27.52
CA CYS A 19 14.13 -4.46 26.29
C CYS A 19 13.17 -5.09 25.28
N LYS A 20 11.88 -4.77 25.40
CA LYS A 20 10.90 -5.00 24.34
C LYS A 20 11.41 -4.11 23.21
N SER A 21 12.05 -4.73 22.22
CA SER A 21 12.47 -4.05 20.98
C SER A 21 11.29 -3.21 20.49
N GLU A 22 11.42 -1.88 20.53
CA GLU A 22 10.34 -0.97 20.14
C GLU A 22 10.01 -1.25 18.67
N LYS A 23 8.77 -1.67 18.41
CA LYS A 23 8.28 -1.89 17.04
C LYS A 23 8.34 -0.56 16.29
N THR A 24 8.82 -0.59 15.05
CA THR A 24 8.70 0.56 14.14
C THR A 24 7.23 1.00 14.09
N PRO A 25 6.93 2.29 14.25
CA PRO A 25 5.56 2.78 14.17
C PRO A 25 4.93 2.43 12.82
N LEU A 26 3.71 1.91 12.87
CA LEU A 26 2.92 1.49 11.73
C LEU A 26 1.70 2.40 11.58
N ILE A 27 1.50 2.91 10.36
CA ILE A 27 0.34 3.75 10.02
C ILE A 27 -0.56 3.03 9.02
N LEU A 28 -1.85 2.95 9.33
CA LEU A 28 -2.90 2.48 8.44
C LEU A 28 -3.57 3.64 7.70
N ILE A 29 -3.64 3.55 6.37
CA ILE A 29 -4.20 4.61 5.52
C ILE A 29 -5.38 4.03 4.70
N PRO A 30 -6.61 4.52 4.90
CA PRO A 30 -7.80 4.00 4.26
C PRO A 30 -7.91 4.43 2.78
N GLY A 31 -8.88 3.87 2.07
CA GLY A 31 -9.24 4.24 0.70
C GLY A 31 -10.26 5.38 0.59
N TYR A 32 -10.80 5.57 -0.61
CA TYR A 32 -11.88 6.51 -0.87
C TYR A 32 -13.14 6.11 -0.10
N ALA A 33 -13.82 7.09 0.52
CA ALA A 33 -15.02 6.88 1.32
C ALA A 33 -14.85 5.83 2.44
N ALA A 34 -13.64 5.74 3.00
CA ALA A 34 -13.31 4.70 3.99
C ALA A 34 -12.72 5.26 5.30
N SER A 35 -13.08 6.48 5.62
CA SER A 35 -12.95 7.06 6.96
C SER A 35 -14.20 7.83 7.32
N ILE A 36 -14.57 7.79 8.60
CA ILE A 36 -15.62 8.65 9.19
C ILE A 36 -15.26 10.12 8.96
N LEU A 37 -16.23 10.97 8.58
CA LEU A 37 -16.09 12.42 8.55
C LEU A 37 -17.02 13.06 9.57
N HIS A 38 -16.50 14.00 10.35
CA HIS A 38 -17.26 14.89 11.21
C HIS A 38 -17.35 16.28 10.58
N ALA A 39 -18.49 16.93 10.76
CA ALA A 39 -18.64 18.36 10.59
C ALA A 39 -18.63 18.98 11.99
N THR A 40 -17.77 19.95 12.23
CA THR A 40 -17.68 20.65 13.52
C THR A 40 -17.79 22.15 13.38
N LYS A 41 -18.60 22.77 14.23
CA LYS A 41 -18.74 24.21 14.35
C LYS A 41 -18.82 24.56 15.83
N GLU A 42 -17.90 25.41 16.30
CA GLU A 42 -17.82 25.79 17.73
C GLU A 42 -17.81 24.55 18.64
N ASN A 43 -18.83 24.37 19.49
CA ASN A 43 -18.96 23.22 20.40
C ASN A 43 -19.86 22.11 19.85
N GLN A 44 -20.31 22.21 18.59
CA GLN A 44 -21.17 21.22 17.94
C GLN A 44 -20.37 20.32 17.00
N THR A 45 -20.54 19.02 17.15
CA THR A 45 -19.97 18.00 16.27
C THR A 45 -21.07 17.10 15.74
N ILE A 46 -21.16 16.98 14.41
CA ILE A 46 -22.07 16.08 13.71
C ILE A 46 -21.23 15.04 12.99
N ARG A 47 -21.55 13.75 13.16
CA ARG A 47 -21.03 12.71 12.28
C ARG A 47 -21.66 12.90 10.91
N ALA A 48 -20.89 13.40 9.95
CA ALA A 48 -21.34 13.71 8.61
C ALA A 48 -21.27 12.49 7.68
N TYR A 49 -20.29 11.62 7.92
CA TYR A 49 -20.11 10.33 7.26
C TYR A 49 -19.43 9.36 8.23
N GLU A 50 -19.67 8.06 8.23
CA GLU A 50 -20.79 7.40 7.61
C GLU A 50 -22.00 7.40 8.57
N THR A 51 -23.21 7.58 8.06
CA THR A 51 -24.44 7.76 8.86
C THR A 51 -25.59 6.89 8.36
N TYR A 52 -26.59 6.67 9.23
CA TYR A 52 -27.92 6.14 8.94
C TYR A 52 -28.93 6.66 9.99
N PRO A 53 -30.24 6.65 9.70
CA PRO A 53 -30.84 6.50 8.36
C PRO A 53 -30.81 7.81 7.55
N ASN A 54 -30.52 8.95 8.19
CA ASN A 54 -30.58 10.29 7.58
C ASN A 54 -29.33 10.63 6.75
N SER A 55 -28.79 9.66 6.00
CA SER A 55 -27.55 9.86 5.25
C SER A 55 -27.70 10.96 4.21
N ASP A 56 -28.81 10.99 3.47
CA ASP A 56 -29.10 12.00 2.45
C ASP A 56 -29.06 13.42 3.01
N ASP A 57 -29.87 13.70 4.03
CA ASP A 57 -29.98 15.04 4.62
C ASP A 57 -28.65 15.53 5.17
N ILE A 58 -27.93 14.66 5.91
CA ILE A 58 -26.65 15.03 6.50
C ILE A 58 -25.59 15.25 5.42
N PHE A 59 -25.55 14.39 4.40
CA PHE A 59 -24.57 14.48 3.32
C PHE A 59 -24.81 15.72 2.47
N GLN A 60 -26.06 15.99 2.09
CA GLN A 60 -26.44 17.18 1.34
C GLN A 60 -26.07 18.45 2.10
N ASN A 61 -26.36 18.51 3.40
CA ASN A 61 -26.16 19.72 4.18
C ASN A 61 -24.71 19.96 4.62
N HIS A 62 -23.87 18.93 4.72
CA HIS A 62 -22.51 19.07 5.28
C HIS A 62 -21.36 18.58 4.39
N LEU A 63 -21.59 17.69 3.43
CA LEU A 63 -20.50 17.00 2.71
C LEU A 63 -20.40 17.31 1.23
N LEU A 64 -21.41 17.92 0.63
CA LEU A 64 -21.21 18.53 -0.68
C LEU A 64 -20.11 19.60 -0.57
N CYS A 65 -19.35 19.77 -1.64
CA CYS A 65 -18.24 20.71 -1.63
C CYS A 65 -18.14 21.47 -2.94
N ILE A 66 -17.52 22.64 -2.87
CA ILE A 66 -17.10 23.43 -4.02
C ILE A 66 -15.59 23.55 -3.92
N TYR A 67 -14.88 23.26 -5.00
CA TYR A 67 -13.44 23.44 -5.02
C TYR A 67 -13.09 24.93 -5.13
N LYS A 68 -12.39 25.44 -4.12
CA LYS A 68 -11.94 26.83 -4.02
C LYS A 68 -10.65 26.90 -3.21
N ASP A 69 -9.74 27.82 -3.56
CA ASP A 69 -8.53 28.12 -2.80
C ASP A 69 -7.63 26.92 -2.46
N GLY A 70 -7.57 25.91 -3.34
CA GLY A 70 -6.67 24.76 -3.18
C GLY A 70 -7.29 23.54 -2.47
N TYR A 71 -8.56 23.60 -2.06
CA TYR A 71 -9.25 22.49 -1.39
C TYR A 71 -10.74 22.43 -1.77
N CYS A 72 -11.35 21.27 -1.55
CA CYS A 72 -12.79 21.04 -1.65
C CYS A 72 -13.44 21.53 -0.36
N GLU A 73 -13.88 22.79 -0.38
CA GLU A 73 -14.53 23.43 0.76
C GLU A 73 -15.94 22.87 0.91
N SER A 74 -16.27 22.34 2.09
CA SER A 74 -17.65 21.96 2.37
C SER A 74 -18.53 23.15 2.15
N THR A 75 -19.67 22.89 1.57
CA THR A 75 -20.63 23.93 1.33
C THR A 75 -21.25 24.54 2.59
N SER A 76 -21.23 23.81 3.71
CA SER A 76 -21.55 24.36 5.04
C SER A 76 -20.39 25.15 5.66
N ALA A 77 -19.23 25.21 5.01
CA ALA A 77 -18.07 25.92 5.56
C ALA A 77 -18.27 27.44 5.61
N SER A 78 -19.06 28.02 4.69
CA SER A 78 -19.49 29.42 4.80
C SER A 78 -20.25 29.70 6.09
N ASP A 79 -20.94 28.68 6.60
CA ASP A 79 -21.66 28.74 7.87
C ASP A 79 -20.77 28.39 9.07
N GLY A 80 -19.45 28.27 8.89
CA GLY A 80 -18.47 28.01 9.95
C GLY A 80 -18.20 26.53 10.25
N TRP A 81 -18.77 25.60 9.48
CA TRP A 81 -18.51 24.17 9.66
C TRP A 81 -17.15 23.75 9.09
N LYS A 82 -16.40 22.96 9.85
CA LYS A 82 -15.13 22.36 9.42
C LYS A 82 -15.30 20.88 9.28
N ILE A 83 -14.96 20.35 8.10
CA ILE A 83 -14.98 18.90 7.85
C ILE A 83 -13.61 18.32 8.14
N HIS A 84 -13.59 17.25 8.94
CA HIS A 84 -12.38 16.50 9.22
C HIS A 84 -12.72 15.05 9.55
N SER A 85 -11.72 14.18 9.46
CA SER A 85 -11.86 12.82 9.96
C SER A 85 -11.40 12.77 11.42
N PRO A 86 -12.11 12.07 12.30
CA PRO A 86 -11.88 12.21 13.73
C PRO A 86 -10.69 11.32 14.16
N MET A 87 -9.91 11.82 15.11
CA MET A 87 -8.61 11.24 15.49
C MET A 87 -8.65 10.38 16.76
N GLU A 88 -9.85 10.01 17.24
CA GLU A 88 -10.00 9.15 18.42
C GLU A 88 -9.28 7.82 18.22
N GLN A 89 -8.78 7.27 19.32
CA GLN A 89 -7.96 6.06 19.30
C GLN A 89 -6.82 6.17 18.27
N HIS A 90 -6.19 7.35 18.22
CA HIS A 90 -5.08 7.65 17.32
C HIS A 90 -5.43 7.46 15.84
N GLY A 91 -6.65 7.83 15.47
CA GLY A 91 -7.19 7.73 14.11
C GLY A 91 -7.69 6.33 13.73
N LEU A 92 -7.51 5.31 14.59
CA LEU A 92 -7.95 3.94 14.29
C LEU A 92 -9.48 3.82 14.35
N TYR A 93 -10.14 4.59 15.23
CA TYR A 93 -11.61 4.58 15.33
C TYR A 93 -12.28 4.88 13.98
N ALA A 94 -11.81 5.93 13.30
CA ALA A 94 -12.38 6.42 12.04
C ALA A 94 -12.32 5.43 10.87
N ILE A 95 -11.44 4.43 10.93
CA ILE A 95 -11.15 3.50 9.82
C ILE A 95 -11.41 2.04 10.19
N ARG A 96 -11.72 1.76 11.45
CA ARG A 96 -11.99 0.40 11.92
C ARG A 96 -13.36 -0.10 11.45
N ASN A 97 -14.40 0.66 11.77
CA ASN A 97 -15.78 0.38 11.38
C ASN A 97 -16.47 1.72 11.06
N LEU A 98 -16.87 1.88 9.80
CA LEU A 98 -17.41 3.13 9.29
C LEU A 98 -18.76 3.47 9.88
N ASN A 99 -19.52 2.46 10.33
CA ASN A 99 -20.75 2.64 11.09
C ASN A 99 -20.99 1.41 12.00
N PRO A 100 -20.46 1.41 13.24
CA PRO A 100 -20.57 0.25 14.12
C PRO A 100 -21.97 0.06 14.69
N ASN A 101 -22.76 1.13 14.75
CA ASN A 101 -24.11 1.13 15.33
C ASN A 101 -25.19 0.87 14.29
N SER A 102 -24.82 0.68 13.02
CA SER A 102 -25.78 0.36 11.96
C SER A 102 -26.14 -1.12 11.94
N THR A 103 -27.28 -1.43 11.33
CA THR A 103 -27.69 -2.82 11.06
C THR A 103 -27.83 -3.02 9.55
N PRO A 104 -26.94 -3.79 8.89
CA PRO A 104 -25.71 -4.38 9.45
C PRO A 104 -24.62 -3.32 9.75
N PRO A 105 -23.64 -3.62 10.61
CA PRO A 105 -22.48 -2.75 10.82
C PRO A 105 -21.62 -2.68 9.55
N ARG A 106 -20.76 -1.65 9.46
CA ARG A 106 -19.87 -1.46 8.29
C ARG A 106 -18.38 -1.54 8.64
N PRO A 107 -17.86 -2.74 8.96
CA PRO A 107 -16.43 -2.93 9.21
C PRO A 107 -15.60 -2.60 7.98
N TYR A 108 -14.41 -2.05 8.21
CA TYR A 108 -13.43 -1.77 7.15
C TYR A 108 -12.06 -2.35 7.51
N PHE A 109 -11.25 -1.67 8.32
CA PHE A 109 -9.99 -2.25 8.82
C PHE A 109 -10.16 -3.11 10.08
N ASN A 110 -11.38 -3.44 10.50
CA ASN A 110 -11.64 -4.19 11.74
C ASN A 110 -10.71 -5.41 11.90
N ASP A 111 -10.77 -6.35 10.95
CA ASP A 111 -10.04 -7.62 11.07
C ASP A 111 -8.54 -7.42 10.87
N LEU A 112 -8.13 -6.43 10.08
CA LEU A 112 -6.73 -6.06 9.93
C LEU A 112 -6.15 -5.49 11.23
N ILE A 113 -6.88 -4.60 11.91
CA ILE A 113 -6.46 -4.04 13.20
C ILE A 113 -6.41 -5.16 14.24
N ASP A 114 -7.41 -6.06 14.26
CA ASP A 114 -7.43 -7.20 15.19
C ASP A 114 -6.25 -8.14 14.94
N PHE A 115 -5.91 -8.41 13.69
CA PHE A 115 -4.72 -9.17 13.33
C PHE A 115 -3.43 -8.46 13.81
N LEU A 116 -3.29 -7.16 13.57
CA LEU A 116 -2.09 -6.42 13.98
C LEU A 116 -1.90 -6.40 15.51
N VAL A 117 -3.00 -6.21 16.25
CA VAL A 117 -2.98 -6.15 17.71
C VAL A 117 -2.79 -7.54 18.31
N ASN A 118 -3.65 -8.50 17.95
CA ASN A 118 -3.71 -9.80 18.62
C ASN A 118 -2.62 -10.76 18.14
N ASP A 119 -2.31 -10.76 16.84
CA ASP A 119 -1.33 -11.70 16.28
C ASP A 119 0.07 -11.09 16.16
N LEU A 120 0.17 -9.82 15.79
CA LEU A 120 1.47 -9.16 15.62
C LEU A 120 1.87 -8.26 16.79
N GLN A 121 1.06 -8.20 17.87
CA GLN A 121 1.41 -7.51 19.12
C GLN A 121 1.75 -6.02 18.92
N TYR A 122 1.09 -5.37 17.96
CA TYR A 122 1.11 -3.93 17.82
C TYR A 122 0.17 -3.28 18.85
N GLU A 123 0.54 -2.09 19.33
CA GLU A 123 -0.16 -1.39 20.39
C GLU A 123 -0.73 -0.06 19.86
N PRO A 124 -2.07 0.14 19.85
CA PRO A 124 -2.70 1.39 19.48
C PRO A 124 -2.10 2.59 20.23
N GLY A 125 -1.71 3.64 19.51
CA GLY A 125 -1.15 4.86 20.09
C GLY A 125 0.32 4.81 20.50
N VAL A 126 0.92 3.61 20.49
CA VAL A 126 2.34 3.41 20.80
C VAL A 126 3.09 3.02 19.53
N SER A 127 2.66 1.95 18.88
CA SER A 127 3.27 1.42 17.64
C SER A 127 2.30 1.26 16.48
N LEU A 128 0.99 1.44 16.70
CA LEU A 128 -0.04 1.39 15.67
C LEU A 128 -0.92 2.64 15.67
N PHE A 129 -1.07 3.22 14.49
CA PHE A 129 -1.78 4.48 14.28
C PHE A 129 -2.66 4.39 13.03
N GLY A 130 -3.77 5.13 13.02
CA GLY A 130 -4.55 5.38 11.82
C GLY A 130 -4.23 6.77 11.28
N PHE A 131 -4.26 6.93 9.95
CA PHE A 131 -4.31 8.23 9.30
C PHE A 131 -5.62 8.34 8.51
N PRO A 132 -6.73 8.64 9.19
CA PRO A 132 -7.98 8.90 8.54
C PRO A 132 -7.95 10.33 7.97
N TYR A 133 -8.58 10.56 6.81
CA TYR A 133 -8.50 11.85 6.12
C TYR A 133 -9.83 12.22 5.46
N ASP A 134 -9.98 13.49 5.06
CA ASP A 134 -11.10 13.92 4.23
C ASP A 134 -10.91 13.40 2.80
N TRP A 135 -11.52 12.25 2.53
CA TRP A 135 -11.43 11.54 1.26
C TRP A 135 -12.11 12.26 0.08
N ARG A 136 -12.73 13.43 0.31
CA ARG A 136 -13.23 14.33 -0.75
C ARG A 136 -12.12 15.22 -1.33
N GLN A 137 -10.99 15.35 -0.62
CA GLN A 137 -9.89 16.21 -1.02
C GLN A 137 -9.00 15.55 -2.09
N SER A 138 -8.13 16.36 -2.69
CA SER A 138 -7.09 15.85 -3.60
C SER A 138 -6.13 14.95 -2.83
N THR A 139 -5.48 14.02 -3.54
CA THR A 139 -4.43 13.21 -2.89
C THR A 139 -3.24 14.06 -2.49
N THR A 140 -2.98 15.18 -3.18
CA THR A 140 -1.96 16.18 -2.81
C THR A 140 -2.30 16.83 -1.46
N TYR A 141 -3.53 17.29 -1.26
CA TYR A 141 -3.96 17.87 0.01
C TYR A 141 -3.87 16.85 1.16
N SER A 142 -4.29 15.62 0.89
CA SER A 142 -4.19 14.51 1.86
C SER A 142 -2.74 14.13 2.15
N ALA A 143 -1.86 14.19 1.15
CA ALA A 143 -0.43 13.89 1.28
C ALA A 143 0.32 14.93 2.12
N ILE A 144 -0.03 16.21 2.02
CA ILE A 144 0.52 17.27 2.90
C ILE A 144 0.19 16.95 4.37
N GLN A 145 -1.07 16.63 4.65
CA GLN A 145 -1.50 16.24 5.99
C GLN A 145 -0.82 14.96 6.46
N LEU A 146 -0.63 13.98 5.56
CA LEU A 146 0.09 12.76 5.86
C LEU A 146 1.52 13.07 6.28
N LEU A 147 2.27 13.88 5.53
CA LEU A 147 3.65 14.25 5.87
C LEU A 147 3.75 14.92 7.25
N GLN A 148 2.83 15.82 7.57
CA GLN A 148 2.73 16.44 8.89
C GLN A 148 2.47 15.39 9.99
N TYR A 149 1.57 14.45 9.72
CA TYR A 149 1.24 13.37 10.65
C TYR A 149 2.41 12.40 10.84
N LEU A 150 3.10 11.99 9.76
CA LEU A 150 4.31 11.16 9.82
C LEU A 150 5.34 11.83 10.74
N ASN A 151 5.59 13.13 10.57
CA ASN A 151 6.54 13.85 11.41
C ASN A 151 6.12 13.86 12.89
N LYS A 152 4.83 14.09 13.16
CA LYS A 152 4.27 14.02 14.52
C LYS A 152 4.49 12.63 15.15
N ILE A 153 4.19 11.56 14.43
CA ILE A 153 4.36 10.19 14.94
C ILE A 153 5.83 9.88 15.20
N LYS A 154 6.75 10.23 14.30
CA LYS A 154 8.19 10.05 14.53
C LYS A 154 8.67 10.71 15.82
N ILE A 155 8.24 11.96 16.05
CA ILE A 155 8.59 12.70 17.27
C ILE A 155 7.98 12.02 18.50
N GLN A 156 6.71 11.64 18.43
CA GLN A 156 5.99 10.98 19.52
C GLN A 156 6.65 9.65 19.91
N THR A 157 7.06 8.83 18.95
CA THR A 157 7.59 7.49 19.20
C THR A 157 9.13 7.46 19.21
N ARG A 158 9.80 8.60 19.05
CA ARG A 158 11.26 8.71 18.92
C ARG A 158 11.86 7.80 17.82
N SER A 159 11.06 7.46 16.81
CA SER A 159 11.51 6.62 15.70
C SER A 159 12.02 7.47 14.54
N SER A 160 13.14 7.05 13.95
CA SER A 160 13.66 7.67 12.72
C SER A 160 12.86 7.29 11.47
N HIS A 161 12.07 6.21 11.53
CA HIS A 161 11.37 5.62 10.40
C HIS A 161 9.93 5.23 10.74
N ILE A 162 9.09 5.13 9.71
CA ILE A 162 7.70 4.68 9.81
C ILE A 162 7.45 3.60 8.74
N ASP A 163 6.62 2.62 9.09
CA ASP A 163 6.04 1.69 8.13
C ASP A 163 4.59 2.06 7.81
N VAL A 164 4.17 1.82 6.58
CA VAL A 164 2.84 2.18 6.09
C VAL A 164 2.14 0.95 5.50
N ILE A 165 0.89 0.73 5.90
CA ILE A 165 -0.06 -0.10 5.18
C ILE A 165 -1.17 0.79 4.64
N ALA A 166 -1.34 0.84 3.34
CA ALA A 166 -2.40 1.63 2.71
C ALA A 166 -3.31 0.77 1.84
N HIS A 167 -4.59 1.12 1.79
CA HIS A 167 -5.56 0.45 0.93
C HIS A 167 -6.13 1.39 -0.12
N SER A 168 -6.29 0.89 -1.34
CA SER A 168 -6.98 1.60 -2.43
C SER A 168 -6.40 3.01 -2.64
N MET A 169 -7.22 4.06 -2.63
CA MET A 169 -6.78 5.46 -2.78
C MET A 169 -5.73 5.90 -1.74
N GLY A 170 -5.68 5.29 -0.55
CA GLY A 170 -4.64 5.57 0.45
C GLY A 170 -3.22 5.28 -0.05
N GLY A 171 -3.08 4.30 -0.95
CA GLY A 171 -1.80 4.02 -1.61
C GLY A 171 -1.37 5.15 -2.55
N LEU A 172 -2.33 5.81 -3.21
CA LEU A 172 -2.07 7.01 -4.01
C LEU A 172 -1.66 8.19 -3.14
N VAL A 173 -2.35 8.42 -2.02
CA VAL A 173 -1.97 9.46 -1.03
C VAL A 173 -0.54 9.25 -0.54
N THR A 174 -0.20 8.01 -0.19
CA THR A 174 1.15 7.64 0.26
C THR A 174 2.20 7.91 -0.82
N LYS A 175 1.93 7.48 -2.06
CA LYS A 175 2.84 7.68 -3.19
C LYS A 175 3.00 9.16 -3.55
N THR A 176 1.92 9.94 -3.49
CA THR A 176 1.99 11.40 -3.66
C THR A 176 2.88 12.02 -2.58
N ALA A 177 2.71 11.66 -1.30
CA ALA A 177 3.54 12.17 -0.20
C ALA A 177 5.03 11.89 -0.38
N MET A 178 5.40 10.69 -0.88
CA MET A 178 6.79 10.36 -1.19
C MET A 178 7.38 11.29 -2.26
N GLY A 179 6.61 11.63 -3.30
CA GLY A 179 7.08 12.48 -4.39
C GLY A 179 7.07 13.98 -4.10
N MET A 180 6.46 14.41 -2.99
CA MET A 180 6.38 15.82 -2.59
C MET A 180 7.60 16.34 -1.85
N VAL A 181 8.43 15.44 -1.33
CA VAL A 181 9.61 15.77 -0.54
C VAL A 181 10.88 15.43 -1.30
N ASN A 182 12.00 16.03 -0.92
CA ASN A 182 13.27 15.71 -1.55
C ASN A 182 13.76 14.35 -1.07
N SER A 183 13.97 13.42 -2.02
CA SER A 183 14.54 12.11 -1.75
C SER A 183 13.76 11.36 -0.65
N LYS A 184 14.44 10.73 0.32
CA LYS A 184 13.85 9.90 1.38
C LYS A 184 13.38 10.69 2.61
N GLN A 185 13.21 12.00 2.51
CA GLN A 185 12.77 12.86 3.62
C GLN A 185 11.37 12.51 4.15
N HIS A 186 10.60 11.69 3.44
CA HIS A 186 9.32 11.13 3.92
C HIS A 186 9.53 10.11 5.05
N ASN A 187 10.72 9.51 5.17
CA ASN A 187 11.11 8.51 6.21
C ASN A 187 10.23 7.25 6.25
N ILE A 188 9.56 6.92 5.15
CA ILE A 188 8.81 5.66 5.01
C ILE A 188 9.83 4.56 4.69
N ARG A 189 10.03 3.66 5.65
CA ARG A 189 10.96 2.53 5.51
C ARG A 189 10.33 1.41 4.71
N LYS A 190 9.17 0.92 5.16
CA LYS A 190 8.41 -0.10 4.45
C LYS A 190 7.04 0.43 4.03
N PHE A 191 6.63 0.14 2.81
CA PHE A 191 5.30 0.47 2.30
C PHE A 191 4.61 -0.78 1.74
N LEU A 192 3.50 -1.17 2.34
CA LEU A 192 2.60 -2.20 1.81
C LEU A 192 1.33 -1.54 1.29
N SER A 193 0.99 -1.83 0.04
CA SER A 193 -0.23 -1.33 -0.59
C SER A 193 -1.19 -2.48 -0.88
N ILE A 194 -2.49 -2.29 -0.65
CA ILE A 194 -3.54 -3.28 -0.86
C ILE A 194 -4.54 -2.72 -1.88
N GLY A 195 -4.63 -3.34 -3.05
CA GLY A 195 -5.62 -2.95 -4.08
C GLY A 195 -5.50 -1.51 -4.60
N THR A 196 -4.30 -0.91 -4.57
CA THR A 196 -4.10 0.49 -4.99
C THR A 196 -4.28 0.68 -6.50
N PRO A 197 -5.13 1.60 -6.98
CA PRO A 197 -5.32 1.86 -8.40
C PRO A 197 -4.26 2.81 -8.97
N TYR A 198 -3.02 2.34 -9.17
CA TYR A 198 -1.91 3.22 -9.56
C TYR A 198 -2.08 3.91 -10.90
N THR A 199 -2.62 3.19 -11.90
CA THR A 199 -2.75 3.70 -13.26
C THR A 199 -4.19 4.14 -13.53
N THR A 200 -5.21 3.33 -13.20
CA THR A 200 -6.65 3.71 -13.11
C THR A 200 -7.49 2.69 -12.31
N GLY A 201 -8.69 3.04 -11.87
CA GLY A 201 -9.67 2.08 -11.31
C GLY A 201 -10.45 1.28 -12.37
N GLY A 202 -9.82 0.82 -13.46
CA GLY A 202 -10.56 0.27 -14.61
C GLY A 202 -11.44 1.31 -15.29
N ALA A 203 -12.62 0.91 -15.78
CA ALA A 203 -13.58 1.85 -16.40
C ALA A 203 -14.38 2.72 -15.42
N GLY A 204 -14.18 2.50 -14.12
CA GLY A 204 -14.96 3.13 -13.04
C GLY A 204 -14.87 4.66 -13.00
N TRP A 205 -13.77 5.26 -13.47
CA TRP A 205 -13.54 6.70 -13.32
C TRP A 205 -14.58 7.53 -14.10
N GLY A 206 -14.88 7.14 -15.35
CA GLY A 206 -15.80 7.88 -16.19
C GLY A 206 -17.24 7.69 -15.76
N ILE A 207 -17.62 6.46 -15.42
CA ILE A 207 -18.98 6.16 -14.95
C ILE A 207 -19.27 6.84 -13.61
N ASN A 208 -18.28 7.13 -12.76
CA ASN A 208 -18.51 7.85 -11.51
C ASN A 208 -19.01 9.29 -11.70
N PHE A 209 -18.62 9.99 -12.78
CA PHE A 209 -19.17 11.32 -13.11
C PHE A 209 -20.63 11.24 -13.59
N LEU A 210 -21.01 10.11 -14.16
CA LEU A 210 -22.29 9.90 -14.81
C LEU A 210 -23.31 9.27 -13.86
N LYS A 211 -22.95 8.16 -13.22
CA LYS A 211 -23.78 7.35 -12.34
C LYS A 211 -22.91 6.63 -11.30
N PRO A 212 -22.48 7.33 -10.24
CA PRO A 212 -21.69 6.71 -9.18
C PRO A 212 -22.52 5.71 -8.37
N SER A 213 -21.84 4.85 -7.61
CA SER A 213 -22.47 4.01 -6.58
C SER A 213 -22.86 4.83 -5.35
N ASN A 214 -23.69 4.28 -4.47
CA ASN A 214 -24.05 4.88 -3.18
C ASN A 214 -22.99 4.69 -2.08
N LEU A 215 -21.72 4.42 -2.44
CA LEU A 215 -20.63 4.16 -1.48
C LEU A 215 -20.93 3.03 -0.47
N ASN A 216 -21.74 2.04 -0.90
CA ASN A 216 -22.29 0.96 -0.06
C ASN A 216 -23.16 1.45 1.12
N ASN A 217 -23.76 2.64 1.01
CA ASN A 217 -24.73 3.18 1.96
C ASN A 217 -26.13 3.19 1.29
N PRO A 218 -27.04 2.24 1.60
CA PRO A 218 -28.36 2.17 0.98
C PRO A 218 -29.27 3.36 1.26
N ASN A 219 -28.98 4.17 2.27
CA ASN A 219 -29.75 5.39 2.60
C ASN A 219 -29.11 6.66 2.00
N LEU A 220 -28.10 6.50 1.15
CA LEU A 220 -27.44 7.60 0.45
C LEU A 220 -27.77 7.52 -1.04
N ASN A 221 -28.51 8.50 -1.51
CA ASN A 221 -28.92 8.64 -2.90
C ASN A 221 -27.68 8.87 -3.77
N PRO A 222 -27.43 8.03 -4.80
CA PRO A 222 -26.36 8.22 -5.77
C PRO A 222 -26.33 9.61 -6.41
N TYR A 223 -27.47 10.32 -6.46
CA TYR A 223 -27.54 11.71 -6.89
C TYR A 223 -26.57 12.61 -6.12
N TRP A 224 -26.58 12.55 -4.78
CA TRP A 224 -25.70 13.37 -3.95
C TRP A 224 -24.23 12.99 -4.09
N ILE A 225 -23.94 11.70 -4.30
CA ILE A 225 -22.59 11.24 -4.62
C ILE A 225 -22.12 11.82 -5.95
N ARG A 226 -22.99 11.87 -6.97
CA ARG A 226 -22.65 12.49 -8.25
C ARG A 226 -22.27 13.96 -8.06
N GLN A 227 -23.03 14.70 -7.26
CA GLN A 227 -22.71 16.10 -6.97
C GLN A 227 -21.38 16.28 -6.24
N LEU A 228 -21.05 15.35 -5.35
CA LEU A 228 -19.72 15.33 -4.76
C LEU A 228 -18.64 15.02 -5.80
N VAL A 229 -18.79 13.95 -6.59
CA VAL A 229 -17.78 13.51 -7.59
C VAL A 229 -17.44 14.63 -8.57
N ILE A 230 -18.44 15.36 -9.05
CA ILE A 230 -18.24 16.47 -10.01
C ILE A 230 -17.36 17.57 -9.42
N ASN A 231 -17.48 17.84 -8.12
CA ASN A 231 -16.75 18.91 -7.43
C ASN A 231 -15.49 18.42 -6.70
N SER A 232 -15.32 17.11 -6.56
CA SER A 232 -14.21 16.50 -5.82
C SER A 232 -12.94 16.46 -6.69
N PRO A 233 -11.85 17.13 -6.28
CA PRO A 233 -10.62 17.19 -7.07
C PRO A 233 -9.98 15.81 -7.32
N ASN A 234 -10.16 14.83 -6.42
CA ASN A 234 -9.64 13.48 -6.64
C ASN A 234 -10.27 12.74 -7.81
N SER A 235 -11.48 13.12 -8.23
CA SER A 235 -12.16 12.48 -9.36
C SER A 235 -11.48 12.86 -10.67
N TYR A 236 -10.98 14.10 -10.76
CA TYR A 236 -10.14 14.57 -11.86
C TYR A 236 -8.76 13.91 -11.88
N GLU A 237 -8.21 13.51 -10.73
CA GLU A 237 -6.95 12.76 -10.66
C GLU A 237 -7.02 11.40 -11.36
N ALA A 238 -8.17 10.72 -11.28
CA ALA A 238 -8.41 9.47 -11.97
C ALA A 238 -8.53 9.67 -13.49
N VAL A 239 -9.20 10.75 -13.92
CA VAL A 239 -9.29 11.15 -15.34
C VAL A 239 -7.90 11.41 -15.91
N TYR A 240 -7.08 12.22 -15.22
CA TYR A 240 -5.74 12.57 -15.70
C TYR A 240 -4.84 11.34 -15.84
N ALA A 241 -4.88 10.44 -14.86
CA ALA A 241 -4.13 9.19 -14.91
C ALA A 241 -4.59 8.32 -16.11
N ALA A 242 -5.90 8.24 -16.39
CA ALA A 242 -6.44 7.51 -17.53
C ALA A 242 -5.92 8.05 -18.88
N LEU A 243 -5.94 9.37 -19.05
CA LEU A 243 -5.41 10.03 -20.26
C LEU A 243 -3.90 9.76 -20.43
N LYS A 244 -3.13 9.84 -19.35
CA LYS A 244 -1.69 9.59 -19.41
C LYS A 244 -1.34 8.14 -19.74
N ASN A 245 -2.14 7.19 -19.28
CA ASN A 245 -1.96 5.79 -19.68
C ASN A 245 -2.27 5.60 -21.16
N GLU A 246 -3.34 6.23 -21.68
CA GLU A 246 -3.68 6.19 -23.11
C GLU A 246 -2.54 6.71 -23.99
N GLU A 247 -1.88 7.79 -23.58
CA GLU A 247 -0.70 8.34 -24.25
C GLU A 247 0.54 7.42 -24.19
N GLY A 248 0.49 6.30 -23.46
CA GLY A 248 1.63 5.40 -23.25
C GLY A 248 2.66 5.92 -22.26
N SER A 249 2.31 6.94 -21.46
CA SER A 249 3.17 7.53 -20.42
C SER A 249 3.03 6.85 -19.04
N ASP A 250 2.65 5.56 -19.06
CA ASP A 250 2.39 4.73 -17.87
C ASP A 250 3.59 4.74 -16.91
N LEU A 251 3.29 4.74 -15.61
CA LEU A 251 4.22 4.60 -14.49
C LEU A 251 4.83 3.19 -14.41
N SER A 252 4.30 2.25 -15.19
CA SER A 252 4.78 0.87 -15.30
C SER A 252 5.95 0.73 -16.29
N PRO A 253 7.08 0.09 -15.90
CA PRO A 253 8.12 -0.33 -16.85
C PRO A 253 7.67 -1.43 -17.81
N ASN A 254 6.52 -2.09 -17.55
CA ASN A 254 5.91 -3.03 -18.47
C ASN A 254 4.96 -2.28 -19.41
N LYS A 255 5.37 -2.14 -20.68
CA LYS A 255 4.61 -1.56 -21.80
C LYS A 255 3.36 -2.37 -22.22
N SER A 256 2.65 -3.00 -21.28
CA SER A 256 1.36 -3.60 -21.58
C SER A 256 0.40 -2.46 -21.91
N LYS A 257 -0.04 -2.36 -23.17
CA LYS A 257 -1.05 -1.38 -23.61
C LYS A 257 -2.20 -1.40 -22.59
N PRO A 258 -2.59 -0.25 -22.02
CA PRO A 258 -3.63 -0.23 -21.00
C PRO A 258 -4.92 -0.83 -21.57
N PRO A 259 -5.72 -1.51 -20.74
CA PRO A 259 -7.06 -1.90 -21.16
C PRO A 259 -7.81 -0.62 -21.55
N ARG A 260 -8.28 -0.57 -22.80
CA ARG A 260 -9.18 0.50 -23.25
C ARG A 260 -10.37 0.50 -22.29
N THR A 261 -10.55 1.61 -21.58
CA THR A 261 -11.80 1.87 -20.88
C THR A 261 -12.80 2.19 -21.97
N LEU A 262 -13.69 1.24 -22.27
CA LEU A 262 -14.75 1.48 -23.23
C LEU A 262 -16.00 1.88 -22.46
N ILE A 263 -16.78 2.81 -22.96
CA ILE A 263 -18.15 2.98 -22.50
C ILE A 263 -19.04 2.64 -23.68
N GLY A 264 -19.98 1.72 -23.48
CA GLY A 264 -21.04 1.52 -24.43
C GLY A 264 -22.17 2.48 -24.09
N TYR A 265 -22.70 3.20 -25.06
CA TYR A 265 -24.01 3.80 -24.90
C TYR A 265 -24.90 3.35 -26.05
N THR A 266 -26.14 3.00 -25.74
CA THR A 266 -27.14 2.72 -26.77
C THR A 266 -27.99 3.96 -26.93
N LEU A 267 -27.76 4.73 -28.00
CA LEU A 267 -28.61 5.85 -28.37
C LEU A 267 -29.50 5.41 -29.54
N ASN A 268 -30.82 5.49 -29.40
CA ASN A 268 -31.78 5.09 -30.45
C ASN A 268 -31.51 3.69 -31.02
N ASN A 269 -31.27 2.69 -30.16
CA ASN A 269 -30.90 1.32 -30.54
C ASN A 269 -29.60 1.17 -31.37
N LYS A 270 -28.76 2.20 -31.45
CA LYS A 270 -27.41 2.10 -32.01
C LYS A 270 -26.36 2.03 -30.89
N PRO A 271 -25.58 0.94 -30.79
CA PRO A 271 -24.48 0.87 -29.85
C PRO A 271 -23.38 1.81 -30.31
N ILE A 272 -22.98 2.74 -29.45
CA ILE A 272 -21.80 3.55 -29.65
C ILE A 272 -20.76 3.08 -28.64
N THR A 273 -19.70 2.52 -29.20
CA THR A 273 -18.55 2.04 -28.44
C THR A 273 -17.56 3.19 -28.36
N VAL A 274 -17.38 3.73 -27.16
CA VAL A 274 -16.33 4.68 -26.84
C VAL A 274 -15.06 3.88 -26.64
N GLY A 275 -13.99 4.23 -27.36
CA GLY A 275 -12.74 3.50 -27.49
C GLY A 275 -11.65 3.86 -26.49
N THR A 276 -11.57 5.14 -26.10
CA THR A 276 -10.44 5.69 -25.34
C THR A 276 -10.85 6.58 -24.17
N ALA A 277 -9.90 6.89 -23.29
CA ALA A 277 -10.14 7.81 -22.17
C ALA A 277 -10.40 9.24 -22.67
N SER A 278 -9.77 9.66 -23.76
CA SER A 278 -10.03 10.94 -24.43
C SER A 278 -11.48 11.02 -24.93
N GLU A 279 -11.98 9.98 -25.60
CA GLU A 279 -13.37 9.94 -26.07
C GLU A 279 -14.37 9.89 -24.91
N MET A 280 -14.03 9.18 -23.82
CA MET A 280 -14.84 9.14 -22.61
C MET A 280 -14.92 10.51 -21.92
N LEU A 281 -13.81 11.26 -21.90
CA LEU A 281 -13.78 12.62 -21.35
C LEU A 281 -14.74 13.53 -22.12
N GLU A 282 -14.80 13.45 -23.45
CA GLU A 282 -15.71 14.28 -24.24
C GLU A 282 -17.18 13.96 -23.94
N ILE A 283 -17.52 12.70 -23.68
CA ILE A 283 -18.87 12.31 -23.24
C ILE A 283 -19.19 12.85 -21.86
N VAL A 284 -18.24 12.79 -20.92
CA VAL A 284 -18.42 13.38 -19.59
C VAL A 284 -18.66 14.89 -19.69
N LYS A 285 -17.88 15.59 -20.53
CA LYS A 285 -18.06 17.02 -20.77
C LYS A 285 -19.43 17.32 -21.37
N ASP A 286 -19.87 16.56 -22.37
CA ASP A 286 -21.17 16.76 -23.01
C ASP A 286 -22.33 16.46 -22.05
N ALA A 287 -22.26 15.37 -21.27
CA ALA A 287 -23.25 15.01 -20.27
C ALA A 287 -23.30 15.98 -19.07
N MET A 288 -22.26 16.79 -18.89
CA MET A 288 -22.19 17.84 -17.86
C MET A 288 -22.39 19.24 -18.43
N LYS A 289 -22.63 19.36 -19.75
CA LYS A 289 -22.91 20.64 -20.40
C LYS A 289 -24.24 21.16 -19.86
N ASP A 290 -24.24 22.41 -19.40
CA ASP A 290 -25.40 23.06 -18.76
C ASP A 290 -25.87 22.40 -17.45
N CYS A 291 -25.04 21.54 -16.83
CA CYS A 291 -25.30 20.93 -15.54
C CYS A 291 -25.52 22.01 -14.47
N LYS A 292 -26.63 21.92 -13.74
CA LYS A 292 -26.96 22.83 -12.63
C LYS A 292 -27.25 22.05 -11.36
N VAL A 293 -26.66 22.48 -10.26
CA VAL A 293 -26.90 21.88 -8.94
C VAL A 293 -27.41 22.94 -8.01
N SER A 294 -28.55 22.63 -7.37
CA SER A 294 -29.01 23.40 -6.24
C SER A 294 -28.21 22.98 -5.01
N PHE A 295 -27.45 23.91 -4.48
CA PHE A 295 -26.64 23.73 -3.31
C PHE A 295 -26.89 24.92 -2.35
N GLY A 296 -27.32 24.65 -1.11
CA GLY A 296 -27.46 25.68 -0.07
C GLY A 296 -28.44 26.80 -0.44
N GLY A 297 -29.49 26.47 -1.21
CA GLY A 297 -30.45 27.45 -1.74
C GLY A 297 -29.98 28.21 -2.98
N ASN A 298 -28.73 28.06 -3.40
CA ASN A 298 -28.16 28.67 -4.60
C ASN A 298 -28.06 27.66 -5.74
N ILE A 299 -28.04 28.15 -6.98
CA ILE A 299 -27.82 27.32 -8.17
C ILE A 299 -26.40 27.53 -8.66
N HIS A 300 -25.63 26.45 -8.75
CA HIS A 300 -24.25 26.46 -9.21
C HIS A 300 -24.13 25.69 -10.53
N SER A 301 -23.28 26.17 -11.44
CA SER A 301 -22.87 25.37 -12.59
C SER A 301 -22.00 24.21 -12.10
N CYS A 302 -22.28 23.01 -12.59
CA CYS A 302 -21.52 21.79 -12.36
C CYS A 302 -20.93 21.24 -13.67
N GLU A 303 -20.58 22.14 -14.58
CA GLU A 303 -19.83 21.81 -15.78
C GLU A 303 -18.46 21.19 -15.44
N PHE A 304 -17.94 20.39 -16.38
CA PHE A 304 -16.67 19.71 -16.19
C PHE A 304 -15.53 20.72 -16.02
N ARG A 305 -14.82 20.64 -14.88
CA ARG A 305 -13.78 21.59 -14.51
C ARG A 305 -12.42 21.24 -15.13
N GLN A 306 -12.21 21.71 -16.37
CA GLN A 306 -10.96 21.54 -17.10
C GLN A 306 -9.74 22.12 -16.37
N ASP A 307 -9.95 23.16 -15.56
CA ASP A 307 -8.92 23.77 -14.72
C ASP A 307 -8.42 22.81 -13.63
N LEU A 308 -9.31 22.05 -12.97
CA LEU A 308 -8.91 21.05 -11.97
C LEU A 308 -8.11 19.90 -12.60
N LEU A 309 -8.49 19.49 -13.81
CA LEU A 309 -7.77 18.48 -14.58
C LEU A 309 -6.34 18.94 -14.92
N ASN A 310 -6.19 20.19 -15.38
CA ASN A 310 -4.92 20.72 -15.86
C ASN A 310 -3.98 21.20 -14.73
N THR A 311 -4.50 21.40 -13.53
CA THR A 311 -3.72 21.89 -12.37
C THR A 311 -3.54 20.80 -11.32
N ILE A 312 -4.57 20.51 -10.53
CA ILE A 312 -4.51 19.62 -9.36
C ILE A 312 -4.24 18.18 -9.77
N ALA A 313 -4.96 17.70 -10.77
CA ALA A 313 -4.82 16.32 -11.22
C ALA A 313 -3.45 16.06 -11.84
N LYS A 314 -2.98 16.98 -12.69
CA LYS A 314 -1.63 16.99 -13.24
C LYS A 314 -0.57 16.99 -12.14
N THR A 315 -0.68 17.90 -11.17
CA THR A 315 0.30 18.04 -10.08
C THR A 315 0.40 16.77 -9.23
N SER A 316 -0.74 16.19 -8.85
CA SER A 316 -0.79 14.89 -8.15
C SER A 316 -0.11 13.78 -8.95
N TYR A 317 -0.35 13.72 -10.26
CA TYR A 317 0.29 12.73 -11.13
C TYR A 317 1.81 12.90 -11.17
N GLU A 318 2.31 14.14 -11.29
CA GLU A 318 3.74 14.43 -11.31
C GLU A 318 4.44 14.03 -10.00
N TYR A 319 3.84 14.30 -8.84
CA TYR A 319 4.39 13.79 -7.58
C TYR A 319 4.46 12.27 -7.55
N ARG A 320 3.41 11.58 -8.00
CA ARG A 320 3.43 10.11 -8.12
C ARG A 320 4.52 9.62 -9.09
N ARG A 321 4.85 10.38 -10.14
CA ARG A 321 6.00 10.06 -11.01
C ARG A 321 7.32 10.22 -10.28
N THR A 322 7.52 11.33 -9.57
CA THR A 322 8.73 11.60 -8.80
C THR A 322 9.02 10.50 -7.79
N ALA A 323 7.99 9.97 -7.11
CA ALA A 323 8.09 8.89 -6.14
C ALA A 323 8.68 7.57 -6.70
N ILE A 324 8.70 7.39 -8.03
CA ILE A 324 9.27 6.21 -8.69
C ILE A 324 10.80 6.31 -8.80
N SER A 325 11.37 7.51 -8.73
CA SER A 325 12.83 7.64 -8.73
C SER A 325 13.45 6.95 -7.51
N VAL A 326 14.59 6.28 -7.70
CA VAL A 326 15.27 5.47 -6.66
C VAL A 326 15.48 6.26 -5.37
N ASP A 327 15.71 7.55 -5.48
CA ASP A 327 15.95 8.44 -4.35
C ASP A 327 14.72 8.73 -3.50
N HIS A 328 13.51 8.45 -3.99
CA HIS A 328 12.23 8.71 -3.30
C HIS A 328 11.48 7.43 -2.93
N GLN A 329 11.92 6.26 -3.39
CA GLN A 329 11.25 5.00 -3.07
C GLN A 329 11.45 4.62 -1.59
N PRO A 330 10.46 3.96 -0.96
CA PRO A 330 10.66 3.34 0.35
C PRO A 330 11.77 2.29 0.27
N ALA A 331 12.44 2.00 1.40
CA ALA A 331 13.48 0.97 1.43
C ALA A 331 12.94 -0.41 1.01
N GLN A 332 11.67 -0.70 1.34
CA GLN A 332 10.98 -1.90 0.88
C GLN A 332 9.53 -1.58 0.48
N TYR A 333 9.09 -2.17 -0.63
CA TYR A 333 7.73 -2.04 -1.13
C TYR A 333 7.08 -3.42 -1.34
N PHE A 334 5.83 -3.56 -0.91
CA PHE A 334 5.02 -4.76 -1.07
C PHE A 334 3.63 -4.39 -1.60
N SER A 335 3.07 -5.24 -2.48
CA SER A 335 1.74 -5.03 -3.06
C SER A 335 0.88 -6.27 -2.91
N VAL A 336 -0.33 -6.10 -2.40
CA VAL A 336 -1.38 -7.13 -2.34
C VAL A 336 -2.46 -6.76 -3.34
N MET A 337 -2.73 -7.65 -4.31
CA MET A 337 -3.65 -7.39 -5.41
C MET A 337 -4.73 -8.46 -5.49
N GLY A 338 -5.99 -8.05 -5.69
CA GLY A 338 -7.03 -9.01 -6.09
C GLY A 338 -6.90 -9.32 -7.59
N VAL A 339 -7.12 -10.59 -7.93
CA VAL A 339 -7.12 -11.08 -9.32
C VAL A 339 -8.30 -12.02 -9.51
N LEU A 340 -8.61 -12.42 -10.75
CA LEU A 340 -9.65 -13.40 -11.07
C LEU A 340 -11.06 -13.03 -10.59
N VAL A 341 -11.26 -11.77 -10.17
CA VAL A 341 -12.60 -11.18 -10.01
C VAL A 341 -12.87 -10.36 -11.25
N ASN A 342 -14.05 -10.59 -11.84
CA ASN A 342 -14.53 -9.87 -13.01
C ASN A 342 -14.54 -8.36 -12.72
N THR A 343 -13.57 -7.65 -13.30
CA THR A 343 -13.43 -6.20 -13.14
C THR A 343 -13.84 -5.55 -14.45
N PRO A 344 -14.90 -4.74 -14.45
CA PRO A 344 -15.43 -4.15 -15.68
C PRO A 344 -14.45 -3.14 -16.28
N THR A 345 -14.18 -3.31 -17.57
CA THR A 345 -13.54 -2.31 -18.42
C THR A 345 -14.54 -1.64 -19.35
N ILE A 346 -15.82 -2.04 -19.29
CA ILE A 346 -16.91 -1.44 -20.04
C ILE A 346 -18.14 -1.26 -19.15
N PHE A 347 -18.78 -0.10 -19.27
CA PHE A 347 -20.13 0.12 -18.74
C PHE A 347 -21.04 0.49 -19.90
N ASN A 348 -22.16 -0.23 -20.03
CA ASN A 348 -23.20 0.11 -21.00
C ASN A 348 -24.30 0.92 -20.31
N LEU A 349 -24.59 2.11 -20.83
CA LEU A 349 -25.77 2.88 -20.45
C LEU A 349 -26.95 2.41 -21.31
N LEU A 350 -27.98 1.87 -20.65
CA LEU A 350 -29.17 1.33 -21.29
C LEU A 350 -30.25 2.42 -21.40
N ASP A 351 -30.76 2.57 -22.64
CA ASP A 351 -31.88 3.38 -23.13
C ASP A 351 -32.65 4.23 -22.10
N PRO A 352 -32.34 5.53 -22.00
CA PRO A 352 -33.14 6.49 -21.27
C PRO A 352 -34.01 7.30 -22.25
N LEU A 353 -35.27 6.88 -22.43
CA LEU A 353 -36.36 7.64 -23.05
C LEU A 353 -36.14 8.05 -24.54
N LYS A 354 -36.99 7.51 -25.43
CA LYS A 354 -37.02 7.72 -26.89
C LYS A 354 -36.99 9.17 -27.41
N ASP A 355 -37.18 10.20 -26.57
CA ASP A 355 -37.41 11.59 -27.00
C ASP A 355 -36.62 12.66 -26.21
N SER A 356 -35.54 12.30 -25.50
CA SER A 356 -34.71 13.28 -24.78
C SER A 356 -33.26 13.27 -25.24
N SER A 357 -32.60 14.44 -25.19
CA SER A 357 -31.16 14.54 -25.45
C SER A 357 -30.40 13.56 -24.54
N PRO A 358 -29.48 12.74 -25.09
CA PRO A 358 -28.67 11.78 -24.33
C PRO A 358 -27.81 12.40 -23.22
N SER A 359 -27.64 13.72 -23.24
CA SER A 359 -26.91 14.50 -22.25
C SER A 359 -27.77 15.03 -21.10
N SER A 360 -29.10 14.84 -21.11
CA SER A 360 -29.93 15.38 -20.03
C SER A 360 -29.70 14.63 -18.71
N GLU A 361 -29.60 15.38 -17.61
CA GLU A 361 -29.36 14.81 -16.27
C GLU A 361 -30.43 13.76 -15.89
N LEU A 362 -31.67 13.96 -16.34
CA LEU A 362 -32.79 13.04 -16.16
C LEU A 362 -32.58 11.68 -16.84
N VAL A 363 -32.00 11.70 -18.04
CA VAL A 363 -31.66 10.53 -18.85
C VAL A 363 -30.59 9.70 -18.13
N MET A 364 -29.53 10.36 -17.69
CA MET A 364 -28.41 9.72 -17.00
C MET A 364 -28.79 9.09 -15.66
N GLN A 365 -29.73 9.69 -14.93
CA GLN A 365 -30.25 9.13 -13.67
C GLN A 365 -31.14 7.91 -13.88
N LYS A 366 -31.93 7.87 -14.97
CA LYS A 366 -32.91 6.80 -15.20
C LYS A 366 -32.35 5.59 -15.96
N SER A 367 -31.23 5.75 -16.67
CA SER A 367 -30.57 4.65 -17.37
C SER A 367 -30.08 3.55 -16.44
N ALA A 368 -30.35 2.30 -16.77
CA ALA A 368 -29.64 1.17 -16.17
C ALA A 368 -28.18 1.13 -16.67
N THR A 369 -27.27 0.71 -15.81
CA THR A 369 -25.85 0.52 -16.16
C THR A 369 -25.54 -0.96 -16.14
N LEU A 370 -25.09 -1.49 -17.27
CA LEU A 370 -24.72 -2.90 -17.40
C LEU A 370 -23.20 -3.02 -17.62
N PRO A 371 -22.43 -3.48 -16.62
CA PRO A 371 -21.01 -3.73 -16.80
C PRO A 371 -20.80 -4.85 -17.82
N SER A 372 -19.83 -4.68 -18.72
CA SER A 372 -19.38 -5.69 -19.68
C SER A 372 -17.87 -5.57 -19.89
N GLY A 373 -17.30 -6.44 -20.73
CA GLY A 373 -15.86 -6.46 -21.01
C GLY A 373 -15.06 -6.57 -19.71
N PHE A 374 -14.88 -7.79 -19.23
CA PHE A 374 -14.25 -8.02 -17.94
C PHE A 374 -12.79 -8.40 -18.12
N VAL A 375 -11.93 -7.87 -17.26
CA VAL A 375 -10.56 -8.32 -17.09
C VAL A 375 -10.35 -8.80 -15.66
N SER A 376 -9.26 -9.54 -15.46
CA SER A 376 -8.83 -9.98 -14.13
C SER A 376 -8.47 -8.78 -13.25
N GLY A 377 -9.04 -8.71 -12.06
CA GLY A 377 -8.77 -7.71 -11.03
C GLY A 377 -9.48 -8.08 -9.73
N ASP A 378 -9.87 -7.08 -8.95
CA ASP A 378 -10.55 -7.23 -7.66
C ASP A 378 -12.04 -6.81 -7.68
N GLY A 379 -12.60 -6.60 -8.86
CA GLY A 379 -13.98 -6.12 -9.07
C GLY A 379 -14.09 -4.59 -9.14
N MET A 380 -13.06 -3.85 -8.70
CA MET A 380 -12.98 -2.39 -8.79
C MET A 380 -11.72 -1.94 -9.55
N VAL A 381 -10.58 -2.54 -9.23
CA VAL A 381 -9.26 -2.22 -9.77
C VAL A 381 -8.76 -3.39 -10.60
N THR A 382 -8.34 -3.12 -11.83
CA THR A 382 -7.79 -4.14 -12.71
C THR A 382 -6.41 -4.58 -12.20
N LYS A 383 -6.03 -5.85 -12.44
CA LYS A 383 -4.69 -6.34 -12.09
C LYS A 383 -3.59 -5.46 -12.67
N GLY A 384 -3.76 -5.03 -13.93
CA GLY A 384 -2.81 -4.16 -14.62
C GLY A 384 -2.58 -2.86 -13.85
N SER A 385 -3.65 -2.19 -13.41
CA SER A 385 -3.53 -0.97 -12.62
C SER A 385 -2.91 -1.19 -11.25
N ALA A 386 -3.32 -2.26 -10.55
CA ALA A 386 -2.75 -2.58 -9.24
C ALA A 386 -1.25 -2.91 -9.32
N SER A 387 -0.78 -3.41 -10.47
CA SER A 387 0.62 -3.72 -10.74
C SER A 387 1.44 -2.53 -11.30
N GLY A 388 0.80 -1.44 -11.72
CA GLY A 388 1.45 -0.27 -12.34
C GLY A 388 2.06 0.71 -11.34
N ASP A 389 2.63 0.18 -10.25
CA ASP A 389 3.16 0.98 -9.14
C ASP A 389 4.50 1.66 -9.45
N GLY A 390 5.26 1.17 -10.43
CA GLY A 390 6.56 1.72 -10.84
C GLY A 390 7.72 1.48 -9.87
N PHE A 391 7.49 0.96 -8.65
CA PHE A 391 8.54 0.71 -7.67
C PHE A 391 9.44 -0.47 -8.08
N THR A 392 10.74 -0.28 -7.90
CA THR A 392 11.79 -1.25 -8.27
C THR A 392 12.40 -1.93 -7.05
N THR A 393 12.13 -1.45 -5.85
CA THR A 393 12.74 -1.89 -4.58
C THR A 393 12.40 -3.33 -4.16
N CYS A 394 11.44 -4.00 -4.81
CA CYS A 394 11.31 -5.45 -4.72
C CYS A 394 10.49 -6.05 -5.88
N ARG A 395 11.09 -6.97 -6.67
CA ARG A 395 10.38 -7.68 -7.77
C ARG A 395 9.48 -8.81 -7.27
N ASN A 396 9.84 -9.51 -6.19
CA ASN A 396 9.10 -10.66 -5.64
C ASN A 396 8.10 -10.30 -4.52
N CYS A 397 7.86 -9.01 -4.27
CA CYS A 397 6.98 -8.53 -3.19
C CYS A 397 5.55 -8.19 -3.66
N ARG A 398 5.17 -8.66 -4.86
CA ARG A 398 3.83 -8.47 -5.42
C ARG A 398 3.07 -9.78 -5.34
N VAL A 399 2.06 -9.84 -4.48
CA VAL A 399 1.19 -11.00 -4.33
C VAL A 399 -0.17 -10.75 -4.94
N SER A 400 -0.78 -11.82 -5.44
CA SER A 400 -2.14 -11.75 -5.93
C SER A 400 -2.93 -13.01 -5.66
N PHE A 401 -4.20 -12.87 -5.31
CA PHE A 401 -5.13 -13.99 -5.09
C PHE A 401 -6.59 -13.61 -5.38
N PRO A 402 -7.49 -14.60 -5.62
CA PRO A 402 -8.88 -14.36 -6.00
C PRO A 402 -9.74 -13.76 -4.89
N LYS A 403 -9.81 -12.43 -4.82
CA LYS A 403 -10.62 -11.75 -3.82
C LYS A 403 -11.08 -10.36 -4.30
N SER A 404 -12.27 -9.97 -3.84
CA SER A 404 -12.84 -8.64 -4.11
C SER A 404 -12.05 -7.53 -3.41
N HIS A 405 -12.19 -6.30 -3.89
CA HIS A 405 -11.47 -5.12 -3.43
C HIS A 405 -11.44 -4.98 -1.89
N ASN A 406 -12.60 -4.81 -1.26
CA ASN A 406 -12.68 -4.76 0.21
C ASN A 406 -12.42 -6.13 0.85
N GLY A 407 -12.70 -7.23 0.14
CA GLY A 407 -12.44 -8.57 0.63
C GLY A 407 -10.96 -8.84 0.90
N LEU A 408 -10.05 -8.08 0.28
CA LEU A 408 -8.60 -8.14 0.57
C LEU A 408 -8.28 -7.77 2.02
N LEU A 409 -9.04 -6.88 2.66
CA LEU A 409 -8.77 -6.42 4.03
C LEU A 409 -9.02 -7.46 5.12
N HIS A 410 -9.74 -8.52 4.78
CA HIS A 410 -10.18 -9.56 5.71
C HIS A 410 -9.62 -10.95 5.34
N HIS A 411 -8.78 -11.01 4.30
CA HIS A 411 -8.36 -12.28 3.73
C HIS A 411 -7.08 -12.80 4.41
N LYS A 412 -7.08 -14.09 4.77
CA LYS A 412 -5.94 -14.77 5.40
C LYS A 412 -4.63 -14.58 4.64
N ASN A 413 -4.65 -14.58 3.30
CA ASN A 413 -3.43 -14.41 2.51
C ASN A 413 -2.89 -12.98 2.61
N THR A 414 -3.74 -11.97 2.81
CA THR A 414 -3.30 -10.60 3.10
C THR A 414 -2.57 -10.57 4.44
N PHE A 415 -3.12 -11.22 5.47
CA PHE A 415 -2.49 -11.29 6.79
C PHE A 415 -1.14 -12.03 6.75
N LYS A 416 -1.05 -13.13 5.98
CA LYS A 416 0.24 -13.78 5.68
C LYS A 416 1.23 -12.83 5.02
N SER A 417 0.80 -12.07 4.02
CA SER A 417 1.65 -11.09 3.33
C SER A 417 2.10 -9.96 4.26
N ILE A 418 1.23 -9.48 5.15
CA ILE A 418 1.58 -8.47 6.15
C ILE A 418 2.56 -9.04 7.18
N ARG A 419 2.35 -10.27 7.64
CA ARG A 419 3.30 -10.94 8.54
C ARG A 419 4.69 -11.04 7.93
N HIS A 420 4.77 -11.50 6.68
CA HIS A 420 6.01 -11.56 5.92
C HIS A 420 6.63 -10.17 5.73
N PHE A 421 5.84 -9.17 5.33
CA PHE A 421 6.24 -7.77 5.20
C PHE A 421 6.87 -7.21 6.49
N MET A 422 6.29 -7.55 7.64
CA MET A 422 6.80 -7.14 8.95
C MET A 422 8.04 -7.91 9.41
N GLY A 423 8.46 -8.95 8.68
CA GLY A 423 9.61 -9.79 9.04
C GLY A 423 9.29 -10.85 10.09
N HIS A 424 8.01 -11.23 10.23
CA HIS A 424 7.54 -12.23 11.19
C HIS A 424 7.37 -13.63 10.59
N SER A 425 7.78 -13.85 9.32
CA SER A 425 7.76 -15.17 8.67
C SER A 425 8.92 -16.03 9.16
N CYS A 426 8.67 -17.31 9.42
CA CYS A 426 9.69 -18.23 9.87
C CYS A 426 10.68 -18.61 8.76
N LYS A 427 11.98 -18.72 9.11
CA LYS A 427 12.97 -19.30 8.20
C LYS A 427 12.83 -20.82 8.22
N TRP A 428 12.57 -21.45 7.07
CA TRP A 428 12.54 -22.91 6.96
C TRP A 428 13.93 -23.56 6.99
N ASP A 429 14.98 -22.78 6.68
CA ASP A 429 16.38 -23.20 6.73
C ASP A 429 16.72 -23.86 8.07
N GLY A 430 17.41 -25.01 8.00
CA GLY A 430 17.84 -25.76 9.18
C GLY A 430 17.55 -27.26 9.09
N VAL A 431 17.74 -27.94 10.22
CA VAL A 431 17.53 -29.39 10.36
C VAL A 431 16.19 -29.65 11.06
N TRP A 432 15.47 -30.66 10.58
CA TRP A 432 14.15 -31.04 11.06
C TRP A 432 14.09 -32.54 11.32
N ASP A 433 13.58 -32.93 12.49
CA ASP A 433 13.16 -34.30 12.80
C ASP A 433 11.72 -34.47 12.35
N VAL A 434 11.51 -35.26 11.30
CA VAL A 434 10.24 -35.39 10.59
C VAL A 434 9.62 -36.75 10.86
N THR A 435 8.37 -36.75 11.29
CA THR A 435 7.55 -37.93 11.52
C THR A 435 6.47 -38.03 10.44
N ILE A 436 6.46 -39.15 9.72
CA ILE A 436 5.50 -39.49 8.66
C ILE A 436 4.56 -40.56 9.20
N MET A 437 3.25 -40.28 9.18
CA MET A 437 2.22 -41.18 9.70
C MET A 437 1.36 -41.76 8.59
N ASN A 438 1.36 -43.10 8.49
CA ASN A 438 0.35 -43.91 7.79
C ASN A 438 -0.09 -45.10 8.68
N SER A 439 -0.26 -46.30 8.12
CA SER A 439 -0.40 -47.55 8.89
C SER A 439 0.85 -47.93 9.71
N LYS A 440 1.99 -47.28 9.45
CA LYS A 440 3.26 -47.33 10.19
C LYS A 440 3.77 -45.89 10.41
N THR A 441 4.69 -45.72 11.37
CA THR A 441 5.32 -44.43 11.65
C THR A 441 6.78 -44.48 11.20
N PHE A 442 7.19 -43.51 10.38
CA PHE A 442 8.58 -43.35 9.94
C PHE A 442 9.14 -42.05 10.48
N LYS A 443 10.41 -42.06 10.88
CA LYS A 443 11.13 -40.86 11.35
C LYS A 443 12.38 -40.63 10.52
N GLU A 444 12.64 -39.38 10.14
CA GLU A 444 13.81 -39.01 9.37
C GLU A 444 14.26 -37.58 9.68
N TYR A 445 15.58 -37.36 9.65
CA TYR A 445 16.16 -36.01 9.68
C TYR A 445 16.31 -35.46 8.27
N ILE A 446 15.76 -34.28 8.03
CA ILE A 446 15.95 -33.56 6.77
C ILE A 446 16.68 -32.24 7.02
N ARG A 447 17.51 -31.83 6.06
CA ARG A 447 18.09 -30.48 6.04
C ARG A 447 17.43 -29.68 4.93
N VAL A 448 16.74 -28.61 5.30
CA VAL A 448 16.14 -27.66 4.37
C VAL A 448 17.14 -26.54 4.13
N GLY A 449 17.53 -26.30 2.88
CA GLY A 449 18.40 -25.19 2.48
C GLY A 449 17.63 -24.15 1.65
N GLN A 450 17.99 -22.87 1.77
CA GLN A 450 17.33 -21.80 1.01
C GLN A 450 17.62 -21.81 -0.50
N SER A 451 18.74 -22.40 -0.95
CA SER A 451 19.07 -22.48 -2.38
C SER A 451 18.14 -23.47 -3.10
N ALA A 452 17.10 -22.93 -3.73
CA ALA A 452 16.00 -23.64 -4.42
C ALA A 452 14.96 -24.33 -3.52
N TRP A 453 14.96 -24.04 -2.21
CA TRP A 453 14.08 -24.69 -1.22
C TRP A 453 14.02 -26.19 -1.43
N THR A 454 15.20 -26.78 -1.53
CA THR A 454 15.38 -28.21 -1.60
C THR A 454 15.64 -28.75 -0.20
N ALA A 455 15.02 -29.87 0.12
CA ALA A 455 15.46 -30.67 1.25
C ALA A 455 16.04 -31.98 0.75
N TYR A 456 17.16 -32.32 1.35
CA TYR A 456 17.86 -33.57 1.10
C TYR A 456 17.53 -34.52 2.25
N SER A 457 16.87 -35.62 1.92
CA SER A 457 16.63 -36.77 2.79
C SER A 457 17.43 -37.97 2.24
N LYS A 458 17.61 -39.03 3.04
CA LYS A 458 18.22 -40.28 2.56
C LYS A 458 17.27 -41.07 1.66
N THR A 459 15.98 -40.79 1.71
CA THR A 459 14.92 -41.58 1.08
C THR A 459 14.12 -40.83 0.00
N TYR A 460 14.21 -39.49 -0.02
CA TYR A 460 13.54 -38.67 -1.02
C TYR A 460 14.21 -37.30 -1.20
N ASP A 461 14.02 -36.73 -2.39
CA ASP A 461 14.39 -35.34 -2.69
C ASP A 461 13.14 -34.46 -2.72
N MET A 462 13.18 -33.36 -1.98
CA MET A 462 12.10 -32.39 -1.98
C MET A 462 12.51 -31.13 -2.74
N LYS A 463 11.60 -30.58 -3.51
CA LYS A 463 11.76 -29.26 -4.13
C LYS A 463 10.44 -28.51 -4.06
N GLY A 464 10.48 -27.25 -3.62
CA GLY A 464 9.25 -26.49 -3.49
C GLY A 464 9.43 -24.99 -3.56
N LYS A 465 8.34 -24.29 -3.25
CA LYS A 465 8.29 -22.86 -3.06
C LYS A 465 7.85 -22.60 -1.64
N VAL A 466 8.64 -21.83 -0.91
CA VAL A 466 8.24 -21.28 0.38
C VAL A 466 7.58 -19.92 0.14
N TRP A 467 6.42 -19.73 0.73
CA TRP A 467 5.76 -18.43 0.81
C TRP A 467 5.19 -18.25 2.22
N ASP A 468 5.67 -17.25 2.95
CA ASP A 468 5.38 -17.06 4.38
C ASP A 468 5.75 -18.33 5.19
N ASP A 469 4.86 -18.82 6.04
CA ASP A 469 5.06 -20.01 6.87
C ASP A 469 4.68 -21.32 6.14
N GLU A 470 4.49 -21.28 4.82
CA GLU A 470 3.99 -22.41 4.04
C GLU A 470 5.02 -22.86 3.01
N TRP A 471 5.32 -24.16 3.00
CA TRP A 471 6.19 -24.78 2.01
C TRP A 471 5.41 -25.80 1.20
N LYS A 472 5.35 -25.58 -0.12
CA LYS A 472 4.63 -26.43 -1.06
C LYS A 472 5.53 -26.87 -2.18
N GLY A 473 5.38 -28.10 -2.64
CA GLY A 473 6.20 -28.56 -3.76
C GLY A 473 5.99 -30.01 -4.13
N THR A 474 6.99 -30.53 -4.81
CA THR A 474 7.08 -31.91 -5.24
C THR A 474 8.17 -32.62 -4.46
N LEU A 475 7.86 -33.82 -4.00
CA LEU A 475 8.81 -34.76 -3.44
C LEU A 475 8.97 -35.90 -4.44
N VAL A 476 10.21 -36.33 -4.70
CA VAL A 476 10.50 -37.51 -5.52
C VAL A 476 11.24 -38.54 -4.65
N GLY A 477 10.64 -39.70 -4.45
CA GLY A 477 11.22 -40.82 -3.70
C GLY A 477 11.16 -42.12 -4.50
N GLU A 478 11.50 -43.25 -3.87
CA GLU A 478 11.53 -44.57 -4.53
C GLU A 478 10.20 -44.97 -5.18
N TYR A 479 9.08 -44.50 -4.63
CA TYR A 479 7.75 -44.81 -5.13
C TYR A 479 7.26 -43.85 -6.21
N GLY A 480 8.00 -42.78 -6.55
CA GLY A 480 7.65 -41.78 -7.56
C GLY A 480 7.50 -40.36 -7.01
N ALA A 481 6.80 -39.50 -7.76
CA ALA A 481 6.59 -38.09 -7.40
C ALA A 481 5.27 -37.87 -6.65
N ALA A 482 5.31 -37.06 -5.58
CA ALA A 482 4.16 -36.68 -4.77
C ALA A 482 4.12 -35.16 -4.55
N GLU A 483 2.92 -34.60 -4.39
CA GLU A 483 2.75 -33.21 -3.98
C GLU A 483 2.68 -33.11 -2.46
N PHE A 484 3.35 -32.12 -1.86
CA PHE A 484 3.30 -31.85 -0.42
C PHE A 484 2.91 -30.41 -0.11
N THR A 485 2.31 -30.22 1.06
CA THR A 485 2.03 -28.90 1.66
C THR A 485 2.30 -28.96 3.15
N TRP A 486 3.29 -28.19 3.62
CA TRP A 486 3.64 -28.07 5.03
C TRP A 486 3.42 -26.65 5.53
N LEU A 487 2.99 -26.53 6.78
CA LEU A 487 2.70 -25.28 7.44
C LEU A 487 3.46 -25.21 8.77
N MET A 488 4.31 -24.20 8.89
CA MET A 488 5.09 -23.88 10.08
C MET A 488 4.20 -23.36 11.21
N SER A 489 4.52 -23.74 12.44
CA SER A 489 3.97 -23.13 13.66
C SER A 489 4.52 -21.72 13.87
N ARG A 490 3.77 -20.90 14.64
CA ARG A 490 4.12 -19.49 14.87
C ARG A 490 5.42 -19.29 15.67
N ASP A 491 5.82 -20.27 16.47
CA ASP A 491 7.10 -20.29 17.19
C ASP A 491 8.29 -20.69 16.30
N CYS A 492 8.03 -21.04 15.04
CA CYS A 492 9.01 -21.54 14.06
C CYS A 492 9.68 -22.86 14.44
N LEU A 493 9.15 -23.59 15.44
CA LEU A 493 9.77 -24.81 15.99
C LEU A 493 9.15 -26.10 15.46
N THR A 494 7.93 -26.07 14.93
CA THR A 494 7.26 -27.25 14.41
C THR A 494 6.59 -26.96 13.07
N PHE A 495 6.29 -28.01 12.32
CA PHE A 495 5.37 -27.90 11.19
C PHE A 495 4.44 -29.11 11.16
N ASN A 496 3.29 -28.94 10.53
CA ASN A 496 2.41 -30.02 10.14
C ASN A 496 2.08 -29.92 8.66
N GLY A 497 1.75 -31.03 8.02
CA GLY A 497 1.39 -31.04 6.62
C GLY A 497 0.91 -32.37 6.12
N SER A 498 0.66 -32.43 4.82
CA SER A 498 0.33 -33.67 4.14
C SER A 498 1.08 -33.80 2.82
N TRP A 499 1.16 -35.03 2.34
CA TRP A 499 1.55 -35.32 0.96
C TRP A 499 0.56 -36.29 0.31
N ARG A 500 0.49 -36.29 -1.01
CA ARG A 500 -0.41 -37.16 -1.78
C ARG A 500 0.31 -37.79 -2.97
N TYR A 501 0.22 -39.11 -3.05
CA TYR A 501 0.61 -39.89 -4.23
C TYR A 501 -0.65 -40.11 -5.07
N ASP A 502 -0.92 -39.22 -6.03
CA ASP A 502 -2.14 -39.21 -6.85
C ASP A 502 -3.46 -39.15 -6.02
N TRP A 503 -4.63 -39.37 -6.64
CA TRP A 503 -5.96 -39.21 -6.00
C TRP A 503 -6.31 -40.20 -4.86
N ILE A 504 -5.42 -41.14 -4.49
CA ILE A 504 -5.83 -42.36 -3.76
C ILE A 504 -5.38 -42.37 -2.29
N GLN A 505 -4.27 -41.73 -1.91
CA GLN A 505 -3.78 -41.80 -0.52
C GLN A 505 -3.08 -40.54 -0.04
N GLU A 506 -3.51 -40.03 1.13
CA GLU A 506 -2.93 -38.88 1.82
C GLU A 506 -2.24 -39.34 3.12
N TYR A 507 -1.01 -38.87 3.35
CA TYR A 507 -0.28 -39.17 4.59
C TYR A 507 -0.04 -37.88 5.36
N GLN A 508 -0.09 -37.98 6.69
CA GLN A 508 0.12 -36.85 7.58
C GLN A 508 1.58 -36.77 8.00
N TRP A 509 2.11 -35.55 7.99
CA TRP A 509 3.49 -35.23 8.33
C TRP A 509 3.50 -34.24 9.48
N SER A 510 4.45 -34.42 10.38
CA SER A 510 4.81 -33.44 11.40
C SER A 510 6.31 -33.37 11.49
N GLY A 511 6.85 -32.20 11.81
CA GLY A 511 8.27 -32.06 12.04
C GLY A 511 8.56 -31.15 13.21
N VAL A 512 9.65 -31.44 13.90
CA VAL A 512 10.18 -30.65 15.01
C VAL A 512 11.57 -30.17 14.62
N ARG A 513 11.83 -28.88 14.82
CA ARG A 513 13.11 -28.28 14.52
C ARG A 513 14.18 -28.83 15.45
N VAL A 514 15.33 -29.19 14.89
CA VAL A 514 16.51 -29.58 15.64
C VAL A 514 17.35 -28.33 15.90
N MET A 515 17.78 -28.12 17.14
CA MET A 515 18.65 -27.01 17.52
C MET A 515 20.11 -27.45 17.41
N GLY A 516 20.90 -26.69 16.66
CA GLY A 516 22.32 -26.94 16.47
C GLY A 516 23.19 -26.36 17.58
N SER A 517 24.47 -26.70 17.53
CA SER A 517 25.50 -26.17 18.44
C SER A 517 26.70 -25.56 17.69
N GLU A 518 26.58 -25.33 16.38
CA GLU A 518 27.66 -24.78 15.53
C GLU A 518 27.91 -23.29 15.79
N CYS A 519 26.87 -22.56 16.20
CA CYS A 519 26.89 -21.11 16.40
C CYS A 519 25.84 -20.67 17.42
N LYS A 520 25.92 -19.41 17.88
CA LYS A 520 24.92 -18.77 18.73
C LYS A 520 24.13 -17.73 17.95
N MET A 521 22.94 -17.40 18.47
CA MET A 521 22.07 -16.40 17.86
C MET A 521 22.81 -15.06 17.69
N ASN A 522 22.70 -14.46 16.50
CA ASN A 522 23.42 -13.27 16.02
C ASN A 522 24.90 -13.47 15.66
N ASP A 523 25.46 -14.66 15.80
CA ASP A 523 26.79 -14.93 15.23
C ASP A 523 26.69 -14.86 13.69
N THR A 524 27.71 -14.26 13.07
CA THR A 524 27.95 -14.34 11.63
C THR A 524 29.32 -14.92 11.36
N ILE A 525 29.47 -15.60 10.22
CA ILE A 525 30.76 -16.09 9.75
C ILE A 525 30.95 -15.70 8.29
N HIS A 526 32.16 -15.24 7.97
CA HIS A 526 32.52 -14.84 6.63
C HIS A 526 32.38 -16.01 5.63
N CYS A 527 31.95 -15.69 4.41
CA CYS A 527 31.90 -16.61 3.29
C CYS A 527 32.14 -15.86 1.97
N SER A 528 32.78 -16.54 1.02
CA SER A 528 33.12 -15.93 -0.26
C SER A 528 31.94 -15.91 -1.22
N VAL A 529 31.74 -14.79 -1.91
CA VAL A 529 30.77 -14.61 -2.99
C VAL A 529 31.48 -14.10 -4.25
N THR A 530 30.98 -14.42 -5.43
CA THR A 530 31.58 -13.92 -6.67
C THR A 530 31.49 -12.39 -6.72
N GLY A 531 32.61 -11.69 -6.83
CA GLY A 531 32.66 -10.23 -6.95
C GLY A 531 32.43 -9.46 -5.65
N GLY A 532 32.57 -10.11 -4.49
CA GLY A 532 32.38 -9.47 -3.19
C GLY A 532 32.70 -10.34 -1.99
N ASP A 533 32.33 -9.85 -0.82
CA ASP A 533 32.37 -10.56 0.46
C ASP A 533 30.95 -10.84 0.94
N GLY A 534 30.76 -11.97 1.61
CA GLY A 534 29.49 -12.32 2.22
C GLY A 534 29.64 -12.85 3.64
N GLU A 535 28.50 -13.02 4.29
CA GLU A 535 28.38 -13.59 5.63
C GLU A 535 27.25 -14.62 5.66
N ARG A 536 27.46 -15.70 6.43
CA ARG A 536 26.40 -16.63 6.83
C ARG A 536 25.90 -16.22 8.19
N GLN A 537 24.59 -16.26 8.36
CA GLN A 537 23.95 -15.99 9.65
C GLN A 537 23.76 -17.28 10.43
N CYS A 538 23.88 -17.22 11.75
CA CYS A 538 23.45 -18.32 12.59
C CYS A 538 21.92 -18.44 12.59
N VAL A 539 21.41 -19.62 12.23
CA VAL A 539 19.99 -19.95 12.19
C VAL A 539 19.78 -21.19 13.06
N PHE A 540 19.17 -20.98 14.25
CA PHE A 540 18.86 -22.03 15.22
C PHE A 540 20.05 -22.93 15.58
N GLY A 541 21.25 -22.35 15.71
CA GLY A 541 22.46 -23.06 16.10
C GLY A 541 23.22 -23.73 14.96
N TYR A 542 22.82 -23.49 13.70
CA TYR A 542 23.54 -23.91 12.50
C TYR A 542 23.90 -22.70 11.64
N TRP A 543 24.99 -22.77 10.89
CA TRP A 543 25.28 -21.75 9.87
C TRP A 543 24.32 -21.86 8.69
N SER A 544 23.75 -20.72 8.26
CA SER A 544 22.84 -20.69 7.11
C SER A 544 23.48 -21.30 5.87
N GLY A 545 22.68 -22.02 5.07
CA GLY A 545 23.16 -22.56 3.79
C GLY A 545 23.50 -21.47 2.76
N THR A 546 22.95 -20.26 2.94
CA THR A 546 23.20 -19.09 2.10
C THR A 546 24.31 -18.22 2.64
N CYS A 547 25.08 -17.67 1.71
CA CYS A 547 26.06 -16.62 1.94
C CYS A 547 25.45 -15.29 1.48
N ASP A 548 25.07 -14.43 2.43
CA ASP A 548 24.46 -13.13 2.14
C ASP A 548 25.56 -12.13 1.81
N VAL A 549 25.46 -11.44 0.68
CA VAL A 549 26.47 -10.44 0.27
C VAL A 549 26.48 -9.26 1.24
N VAL A 550 27.65 -8.96 1.79
CA VAL A 550 27.90 -7.84 2.71
C VAL A 550 28.48 -6.64 1.95
N SER A 551 29.43 -6.89 1.05
CA SER A 551 30.08 -5.86 0.23
C SER A 551 30.44 -6.42 -1.14
N CYS A 552 30.44 -5.55 -2.15
CA CYS A 552 30.99 -5.89 -3.46
C CYS A 552 32.34 -5.20 -3.62
N VAL A 553 33.28 -5.89 -4.28
CA VAL A 553 34.58 -5.29 -4.60
C VAL A 553 34.45 -4.32 -5.78
N ASP A 554 35.43 -3.43 -5.94
CA ASP A 554 35.44 -2.43 -7.01
C ASP A 554 35.19 -3.05 -8.40
N GLY A 555 34.31 -2.42 -9.18
CA GLY A 555 33.85 -2.92 -10.47
C GLY A 555 32.62 -3.84 -10.40
N TYR A 556 32.16 -4.21 -9.20
CA TYR A 556 30.93 -4.96 -8.96
C TYR A 556 29.92 -4.17 -8.12
N CYS A 557 28.65 -4.28 -8.48
CA CYS A 557 27.52 -3.60 -7.87
C CYS A 557 26.54 -4.64 -7.32
N LEU A 558 25.98 -4.39 -6.14
CA LEU A 558 24.97 -5.26 -5.53
C LEU A 558 23.68 -5.21 -6.36
N PHE A 559 23.31 -6.35 -6.94
CA PHE A 559 22.08 -6.51 -7.70
C PHE A 559 21.43 -7.84 -7.35
N ASN A 560 20.19 -7.83 -6.86
CA ASN A 560 19.45 -9.04 -6.50
C ASN A 560 20.19 -9.97 -5.50
N HIS A 561 20.82 -9.38 -4.47
CA HIS A 561 21.63 -10.09 -3.47
C HIS A 561 22.85 -10.82 -4.03
N THR A 562 23.33 -10.45 -5.22
CA THR A 562 24.60 -10.91 -5.79
C THR A 562 25.43 -9.72 -6.24
N CYS A 563 26.76 -9.85 -6.21
CA CYS A 563 27.63 -8.86 -6.82
C CYS A 563 27.71 -9.14 -8.32
N THR A 564 27.30 -8.17 -9.12
CA THR A 564 27.34 -8.24 -10.59
C THR A 564 28.27 -7.17 -11.14
N PRO A 565 29.03 -7.42 -12.23
CA PRO A 565 29.86 -6.38 -12.84
C PRO A 565 29.02 -5.14 -13.13
N CYS A 566 29.45 -3.98 -12.65
CA CYS A 566 28.72 -2.75 -12.89
C CYS A 566 28.72 -2.47 -14.40
N SER A 567 27.56 -2.56 -15.07
CA SER A 567 27.46 -2.18 -16.48
C SER A 567 27.68 -0.67 -16.60
N LEU A 568 28.81 -0.28 -17.19
CA LEU A 568 29.09 1.09 -17.64
C LEU A 568 28.26 1.44 -18.89
N GLU A 569 26.94 1.26 -18.84
CA GLU A 569 26.03 1.80 -19.85
C GLU A 569 24.87 2.48 -19.12
N GLY A 570 25.11 3.74 -18.73
CA GLY A 570 24.12 4.55 -18.05
C GLY A 570 24.72 5.62 -17.14
N GLY A 571 25.48 6.56 -17.72
CA GLY A 571 25.63 7.88 -17.11
C GLY A 571 26.71 8.04 -16.04
N TYR A 572 27.97 7.73 -16.36
CA TYR A 572 29.03 8.58 -15.82
C TYR A 572 28.88 9.97 -16.44
N ARG A 573 28.23 10.89 -15.72
CA ARG A 573 28.52 12.30 -15.89
C ARG A 573 30.02 12.45 -15.63
N LYS A 574 30.79 12.64 -16.71
CA LYS A 574 32.09 13.31 -16.61
C LYS A 574 31.84 14.58 -15.81
N TRP A 575 32.39 14.62 -14.60
CA TRP A 575 32.53 15.87 -13.87
C TRP A 575 33.27 16.82 -14.81
N SER A 576 32.57 17.86 -15.25
CA SER A 576 33.20 18.97 -15.95
C SER A 576 34.32 19.52 -15.06
N PRO A 577 35.54 19.78 -15.59
CA PRO A 577 36.65 20.34 -14.81
C PRO A 577 36.36 21.72 -14.18
N VAL A 578 35.19 22.31 -14.47
CA VAL A 578 34.80 23.65 -14.02
C VAL A 578 34.57 23.73 -12.49
N PHE A 579 34.19 22.64 -11.81
CA PHE A 579 33.90 22.69 -10.37
C PHE A 579 35.13 22.63 -9.46
N VAL A 580 36.29 22.17 -9.94
CA VAL A 580 37.53 22.13 -9.14
C VAL A 580 38.17 23.53 -9.03
N LEU A 581 37.94 24.41 -10.01
CA LEU A 581 38.50 25.77 -9.99
C LEU A 581 37.71 26.75 -9.10
N VAL A 582 36.41 26.55 -8.92
CA VAL A 582 35.59 27.40 -8.02
C VAL A 582 35.84 27.08 -6.55
N GLY A 583 36.09 25.80 -6.20
CA GLY A 583 36.40 25.39 -4.82
C GLY A 583 37.74 25.91 -4.30
N MET A 584 38.78 25.95 -5.15
CA MET A 584 40.10 26.46 -4.75
C MET A 584 40.14 27.99 -4.58
N SER A 585 39.27 28.72 -5.27
CA SER A 585 39.19 30.19 -5.19
C SER A 585 38.53 30.67 -3.88
N ILE A 586 37.55 29.91 -3.36
CA ILE A 586 36.86 30.25 -2.11
C ILE A 586 37.75 29.96 -0.88
N VAL A 587 38.57 28.90 -0.94
CA VAL A 587 39.51 28.57 0.15
C VAL A 587 40.66 29.58 0.25
N THR A 588 41.10 30.17 -0.86
CA THR A 588 42.12 31.24 -0.84
C THR A 588 41.59 32.57 -0.32
N VAL A 589 40.33 32.93 -0.63
CA VAL A 589 39.71 34.17 -0.14
C VAL A 589 39.43 34.12 1.36
N VAL A 590 39.03 32.96 1.90
CA VAL A 590 38.77 32.79 3.35
C VAL A 590 40.07 32.76 4.16
N LEU A 591 41.16 32.18 3.62
CA LEU A 591 42.47 32.21 4.28
C LEU A 591 43.09 33.63 4.31
N PHE A 592 42.88 34.45 3.26
CA PHE A 592 43.36 35.83 3.24
C PHE A 592 42.60 36.76 4.21
N THR A 593 41.30 36.55 4.41
CA THR A 593 40.53 37.36 5.39
C THR A 593 40.84 37.02 6.85
N ILE A 594 41.23 35.77 7.13
CA ILE A 594 41.62 35.34 8.48
C ILE A 594 43.07 35.79 8.80
N LEU A 595 43.97 35.83 7.83
CA LEU A 595 45.35 36.30 8.03
C LEU A 595 45.46 37.84 8.08
N SER A 596 44.61 38.58 7.36
CA SER A 596 44.58 40.06 7.43
C SER A 596 44.04 40.60 8.77
N ARG A 597 43.15 39.87 9.45
CA ARG A 597 42.60 40.28 10.77
C ARG A 597 43.52 39.99 11.97
N ARG A 598 44.64 39.29 11.79
CA ARG A 598 45.62 39.01 12.86
C ARG A 598 46.76 40.03 12.98
N ASN A 599 46.92 40.95 12.02
CA ASN A 599 48.00 41.94 12.00
C ASN A 599 47.60 43.38 12.39
N THR A 600 46.44 43.58 13.04
CA THR A 600 45.99 44.89 13.56
C THR A 600 45.71 44.90 15.07
N ARG A 601 46.42 44.05 15.82
CA ARG A 601 46.59 44.19 17.28
C ARG A 601 48.04 43.93 17.66
N GLN A 602 48.89 44.92 17.38
CA GLN A 602 50.03 45.33 18.20
C GLN A 602 50.21 46.82 18.03
#